data_AF-A0A067PUE2-F1
#
_entry.id   AF-A0A067PUE2-F1
#
_cell.length_a   1.000
_cell.length_b   1.000
_cell.length_c   1.000
_cell.angle_alpha   90.00
_cell.angle_beta   90.00
_cell.angle_gamma   90.00
#
_symmetry.space_group_name_H-M   'P 1'
#
loop_
_entity.id
_entity.type
_entity.pdbx_description
1 polymer ?
#
loop_
_entity_poly.entity_id
_entity_poly.type
_entity_poly.pdbx_seq_one_letter_code
_entity_poly.pdbx_strand_id
1 'polypeptide(L)'
;MLRNSDKVLGYRIPGLAKQLLISLFADDATVFLTVEDRYHDLRDILDKWCRAAGAKCNISKTEIIPIGTREHRLRVVSTRKIHPDDPPLDVGVRIAKDGDPVRSLGAWIGNDVDNTTPWEPIVDKIQTNLRRWAMGHPTLDGKKLIIQMIVGGMTQYLTKVQGMPKGIETALIGIVRKFLWGDARTPPIALEYLYGMKEDGGID
;
A
#
# COMPACT_ATOMS: atom_id res chain seq x y z
N MET A 1 25.90 9.55 5.20
CA MET A 1 25.54 10.97 4.91
C MET A 1 24.19 11.31 5.50
N LEU A 2 23.05 10.77 5.02
CA LEU A 2 21.74 11.11 5.62
C LEU A 2 21.54 10.57 7.04
N ARG A 3 21.78 9.27 7.28
CA ARG A 3 21.67 8.64 8.62
C ARG A 3 22.69 9.12 9.67
N ASN A 4 23.71 9.84 9.24
CA ASN A 4 24.75 10.41 10.12
C ASN A 4 24.67 11.95 10.14
N SER A 5 23.57 12.53 9.62
CA SER A 5 23.39 13.98 9.59
C SER A 5 22.62 14.41 10.83
N ASP A 6 23.18 15.35 11.59
CA ASP A 6 22.50 15.95 12.75
C ASP A 6 21.44 16.98 12.34
N LYS A 7 21.38 17.31 11.04
CA LYS A 7 20.45 18.31 10.49
C LYS A 7 19.06 17.78 10.14
N VAL A 8 18.93 16.46 9.97
CA VAL A 8 17.66 15.83 9.62
C VAL A 8 17.45 14.66 10.57
N LEU A 9 16.53 14.84 11.51
CA LEU A 9 16.22 13.92 12.58
C LEU A 9 15.37 12.75 12.03
N GLY A 10 14.27 13.06 11.36
CA GLY A 10 13.27 12.08 10.92
C GLY A 10 12.34 11.60 12.05
N TYR A 11 11.47 10.64 11.78
CA TYR A 11 10.37 10.30 12.70
C TYR A 11 10.78 9.37 13.82
N ARG A 12 10.46 9.74 15.06
CA ARG A 12 10.52 8.83 16.21
C ARG A 12 9.14 8.22 16.46
N ILE A 13 8.99 6.94 16.13
CA ILE A 13 7.76 6.19 16.37
C ILE A 13 7.87 5.49 17.73
N PRO A 14 6.92 5.70 18.67
CA PRO A 14 6.91 4.99 19.94
C PRO A 14 6.98 3.48 19.74
N GLY A 15 7.90 2.81 20.44
CA GLY A 15 8.12 1.36 20.32
C GLY A 15 9.14 0.93 19.26
N LEU A 16 9.62 1.83 18.40
CA LEU A 16 10.75 1.54 17.50
C LEU A 16 12.07 1.99 18.12
N ALA A 17 13.06 1.09 18.12
CA ALA A 17 14.40 1.37 18.65
C ALA A 17 15.20 2.37 17.80
N LYS A 18 14.85 2.52 16.51
CA LYS A 18 15.52 3.41 15.57
C LYS A 18 14.54 4.43 15.00
N GLN A 19 15.06 5.64 14.81
CA GLN A 19 14.35 6.72 14.15
C GLN A 19 14.16 6.37 12.66
N LEU A 20 12.94 6.55 12.18
CA LEU A 20 12.57 6.35 10.79
C LEU A 20 12.94 7.61 10.01
N LEU A 21 14.09 7.59 9.35
CA LEU A 21 14.59 8.70 8.55
C LEU A 21 14.41 8.45 7.05
N ILE A 22 14.81 7.27 6.58
CA ILE A 22 14.76 6.91 5.17
C ILE A 22 14.48 5.42 4.97
N SER A 23 13.58 5.13 4.05
CA SER A 23 13.33 3.81 3.48
C SER A 23 13.77 3.79 2.02
N LEU A 24 14.50 2.75 1.62
CA LEU A 24 15.01 2.56 0.27
C LEU A 24 14.58 1.19 -0.24
N PHE A 25 14.03 1.15 -1.46
CA PHE A 25 13.71 -0.09 -2.15
C PHE A 25 14.05 0.08 -3.63
N ALA A 26 15.11 -0.60 -4.09
CA ALA A 26 15.69 -0.36 -5.41
C ALA A 26 15.99 1.14 -5.65
N ASP A 27 15.35 1.76 -6.64
CA ASP A 27 15.45 3.18 -6.96
C ASP A 27 14.44 4.07 -6.22
N ASP A 28 13.42 3.47 -5.58
CA ASP A 28 12.44 4.21 -4.79
C ASP A 28 13.01 4.58 -3.42
N ALA A 29 12.97 5.87 -3.11
CA ALA A 29 13.40 6.43 -1.83
C ALA A 29 12.28 7.21 -1.15
N THR A 30 11.99 6.88 0.10
CA THR A 30 11.04 7.62 0.95
C THR A 30 11.78 8.20 2.14
N VAL A 31 11.73 9.52 2.28
CA VAL A 31 12.33 10.25 3.40
C VAL A 31 11.23 10.76 4.32
N PHE A 32 11.46 10.66 5.62
CA PHE A 32 10.51 11.05 6.65
C PHE A 32 11.07 12.25 7.39
N LEU A 33 10.32 13.36 7.40
CA LEU A 33 10.72 14.65 7.99
C LEU A 33 9.80 15.07 9.14
N THR A 34 10.39 15.46 10.26
CA THR A 34 9.70 16.07 11.40
C THR A 34 9.31 17.52 11.14
N VAL A 35 8.61 18.14 12.09
CA VAL A 35 8.26 19.56 11.97
C VAL A 35 9.47 20.47 12.15
N GLU A 36 10.54 20.00 12.80
CA GLU A 36 11.82 20.69 12.98
C GLU A 36 12.76 20.52 11.77
N ASP A 37 12.56 19.47 10.96
CA ASP A 37 13.41 19.19 9.82
C ASP A 37 13.18 20.19 8.68
N ARG A 38 14.28 20.68 8.12
CA ARG A 38 14.26 21.57 6.96
C ARG A 38 14.42 20.80 5.67
N TYR A 39 13.54 21.08 4.71
CA TYR A 39 13.62 20.51 3.37
C TYR A 39 14.90 20.94 2.64
N HIS A 40 15.35 22.17 2.89
CA HIS A 40 16.61 22.67 2.33
C HIS A 40 17.81 21.81 2.74
N ASP A 41 17.94 21.47 4.03
CA ASP A 41 19.04 20.64 4.51
C ASP A 41 18.99 19.22 3.94
N LEU A 42 17.79 18.65 3.83
CA LEU A 42 17.60 17.39 3.11
C LEU A 42 18.10 17.49 1.66
N ARG A 43 17.69 18.56 0.96
CA ARG A 43 18.03 18.76 -0.45
C ARG A 43 19.52 18.87 -0.67
N ASP A 44 20.23 19.62 0.17
CA ASP A 44 21.69 19.73 0.12
C ASP A 44 22.38 18.38 0.27
N ILE A 45 21.89 17.54 1.20
CA ILE A 45 22.44 16.20 1.42
C ILE A 45 22.18 15.30 0.20
N LEU A 46 20.96 15.33 -0.34
CA LEU A 46 20.58 14.54 -1.51
C LEU A 46 21.36 14.97 -2.75
N ASP A 47 21.51 16.28 -3.01
CA ASP A 47 22.23 16.79 -4.17
C ASP A 47 23.74 16.46 -4.08
N LYS A 48 24.33 16.55 -2.88
CA LYS A 48 25.72 16.11 -2.66
C LYS A 48 25.88 14.61 -2.94
N TRP A 49 24.95 13.79 -2.46
CA TRP A 49 24.97 12.35 -2.71
C TRP A 49 24.78 12.03 -4.21
N CYS A 50 23.82 12.67 -4.87
CA CYS A 50 23.58 12.51 -6.30
C CYS A 50 24.82 12.83 -7.15
N ARG A 51 25.49 13.94 -6.85
CA ARG A 51 26.75 14.32 -7.53
C ARG A 51 27.85 13.28 -7.32
N ALA A 52 27.99 12.74 -6.10
CA ALA A 52 29.00 11.73 -5.80
C ALA A 52 28.68 10.36 -6.43
N ALA A 53 27.40 9.99 -6.49
CA ALA A 53 26.94 8.70 -7.02
C ALA A 53 26.71 8.71 -8.54
N GLY A 54 26.75 9.88 -9.19
CA GLY A 54 26.34 10.03 -10.59
C GLY A 54 24.84 9.85 -10.83
N ALA A 55 24.03 9.95 -9.77
CA ALA A 55 22.58 9.78 -9.81
C ALA A 55 21.86 11.13 -10.02
N LYS A 56 20.60 11.08 -10.44
CA LYS A 56 19.74 12.27 -10.58
C LYS A 56 18.39 12.04 -9.89
N CYS A 57 18.14 12.77 -8.79
CA CYS A 57 16.82 12.78 -8.16
C CYS A 57 15.77 13.31 -9.14
N ASN A 58 14.69 12.55 -9.33
CA ASN A 58 13.62 12.91 -10.23
C ASN A 58 12.56 13.76 -9.50
N ILE A 59 12.66 15.08 -9.64
CA ILE A 59 11.78 16.04 -8.97
C ILE A 59 10.32 15.88 -9.42
N SER A 60 10.08 15.61 -10.71
CA SER A 60 8.71 15.46 -11.21
C SER A 60 8.01 14.18 -10.76
N LYS A 61 8.77 13.20 -10.26
CA LYS A 61 8.26 12.01 -9.59
C LYS A 61 8.23 12.14 -8.06
N THR A 62 8.72 13.25 -7.51
CA THR A 62 8.74 13.45 -6.05
C THR A 62 7.35 13.86 -5.59
N GLU A 63 6.81 13.10 -4.64
CA GLU A 63 5.51 13.35 -4.02
C GLU A 63 5.70 13.57 -2.52
N ILE A 64 5.00 14.56 -1.97
CA ILE A 64 5.03 14.89 -0.54
C ILE A 64 3.65 14.62 0.06
N ILE A 65 3.63 13.84 1.13
CA ILE A 65 2.43 13.57 1.92
C ILE A 65 2.59 14.30 3.26
N PRO A 66 1.87 15.41 3.51
CA PRO A 66 1.89 16.04 4.82
C PRO A 66 1.13 15.16 5.82
N ILE A 67 1.75 14.83 6.94
CA ILE A 67 1.17 13.98 8.00
C ILE A 67 1.06 14.81 9.27
N GLY A 68 -0.04 14.67 10.00
CA GLY A 68 -0.30 15.41 11.24
C GLY A 68 -1.71 16.00 11.28
N THR A 69 -1.89 17.09 12.02
CA THR A 69 -3.20 17.74 12.16
C THR A 69 -3.69 18.30 10.84
N ARG A 70 -5.01 18.43 10.68
CA ARG A 70 -5.62 18.97 9.45
C ARG A 70 -5.12 20.38 9.15
N GLU A 71 -4.93 21.21 10.17
CA GLU A 71 -4.40 22.57 10.06
C GLU A 71 -2.98 22.56 9.48
N HIS A 72 -2.12 21.65 9.95
CA HIS A 72 -0.77 21.48 9.42
C HIS A 72 -0.81 21.06 7.96
N ARG A 73 -1.62 20.07 7.60
CA ARG A 73 -1.74 19.58 6.21
C ARG A 73 -2.21 20.68 5.27
N LEU A 74 -3.25 21.42 5.65
CA LEU A 74 -3.76 22.55 4.88
C LEU A 74 -2.73 23.66 4.72
N ARG A 75 -1.96 23.97 5.77
CA ARG A 75 -0.85 24.94 5.70
C ARG A 75 0.22 24.50 4.71
N VAL A 76 0.66 23.24 4.75
CA VAL A 76 1.70 22.74 3.82
C VAL A 76 1.18 22.80 2.38
N VAL A 77 -0.06 22.40 2.14
CA VAL A 77 -0.68 22.45 0.80
C VAL A 77 -0.80 23.89 0.28
N SER A 78 -1.23 24.84 1.12
CA SER A 78 -1.46 26.24 0.70
C SER A 78 -0.16 27.02 0.53
N THR A 79 0.78 26.86 1.46
CA THR A 79 2.06 27.59 1.43
C THR A 79 3.11 26.91 0.56
N ARG A 80 2.91 25.61 0.25
CA ARG A 80 3.93 24.72 -0.34
C ARG A 80 5.22 24.69 0.47
N LYS A 81 5.16 24.89 1.79
CA LYS A 81 6.33 24.89 2.68
C LYS A 81 6.24 23.77 3.71
N ILE A 82 7.27 22.92 3.78
CA ILE A 82 7.38 21.90 4.83
C ILE A 82 7.64 22.61 6.17
N HIS A 83 8.76 23.32 6.28
CA HIS A 83 9.10 24.20 7.40
C HIS A 83 8.69 25.66 7.10
N PRO A 84 8.19 26.46 8.07
CA PRO A 84 7.84 27.87 7.85
C PRO A 84 8.95 28.73 7.21
N ASP A 85 10.19 28.48 7.65
CA ASP A 85 11.39 29.21 7.19
C ASP A 85 11.97 28.67 5.87
N ASP A 86 11.43 27.58 5.32
CA ASP A 86 11.87 27.09 4.02
C ASP A 86 11.25 27.92 2.88
N PRO A 87 11.94 28.00 1.73
CA PRO A 87 11.31 28.47 0.50
C PRO A 87 10.18 27.51 0.08
N PRO A 88 9.17 28.00 -0.66
CA PRO A 88 8.16 27.13 -1.25
C PRO A 88 8.78 26.03 -2.12
N LEU A 89 8.19 24.84 -2.06
CA LEU A 89 8.56 23.69 -2.87
C LEU A 89 8.38 23.98 -4.35
N ASP A 90 9.33 23.48 -5.16
CA ASP A 90 9.31 23.55 -6.63
C ASP A 90 7.93 23.13 -7.17
N VAL A 91 7.42 23.84 -8.18
CA VAL A 91 6.09 23.60 -8.77
C VAL A 91 5.94 22.17 -9.30
N GLY A 92 7.02 21.53 -9.73
CA GLY A 92 7.05 20.14 -10.20
C GLY A 92 6.87 19.10 -9.09
N VAL A 93 6.97 19.47 -7.81
CA VAL A 93 6.72 18.56 -6.68
C VAL A 93 5.23 18.52 -6.37
N ARG A 94 4.63 17.33 -6.45
CA ARG A 94 3.23 17.13 -6.07
C ARG A 94 3.13 17.05 -4.54
N ILE A 95 2.18 17.79 -3.98
CA ILE A 95 1.81 17.69 -2.56
C ILE A 95 0.42 17.05 -2.52
N ALA A 96 0.33 15.88 -1.89
CA ALA A 96 -0.93 15.17 -1.74
C ALA A 96 -1.86 15.90 -0.75
N LYS A 97 -3.10 16.14 -1.17
CA LYS A 97 -4.16 16.65 -0.30
C LYS A 97 -4.88 15.50 0.39
N ASP A 98 -5.75 15.83 1.33
CA ASP A 98 -6.66 14.83 1.90
C ASP A 98 -7.56 14.25 0.79
N GLY A 99 -7.68 12.93 0.75
CA GLY A 99 -8.32 12.18 -0.32
C GLY A 99 -7.44 11.87 -1.53
N ASP A 100 -6.25 12.48 -1.67
CA ASP A 100 -5.34 12.18 -2.78
C ASP A 100 -4.43 10.99 -2.43
N PRO A 101 -4.54 9.85 -3.15
CA PRO A 101 -3.66 8.72 -2.91
C PRO A 101 -2.31 8.90 -3.63
N VAL A 102 -1.25 8.46 -2.96
CA VAL A 102 0.12 8.41 -3.48
C VAL A 102 0.57 6.96 -3.52
N ARG A 103 1.07 6.52 -4.68
CA ARG A 103 1.49 5.13 -4.87
C ARG A 103 2.93 4.96 -4.38
N SER A 104 3.13 4.10 -3.38
CA SER A 104 4.46 3.74 -2.88
C SER A 104 4.56 2.23 -2.73
N LEU A 105 5.53 1.61 -3.40
CA LEU A 105 5.79 0.16 -3.38
C LEU A 105 4.55 -0.70 -3.67
N GLY A 106 3.63 -0.21 -4.52
CA GLY A 106 2.39 -0.92 -4.86
C GLY A 106 1.24 -0.76 -3.86
N ALA A 107 1.45 -0.05 -2.75
CA ALA A 107 0.38 0.43 -1.87
C ALA A 107 0.01 1.89 -2.20
N TRP A 108 -1.17 2.31 -1.76
CA TRP A 108 -1.72 3.65 -1.96
C TRP A 108 -1.88 4.39 -0.63
N ILE A 109 -0.92 5.25 -0.32
CA ILE A 109 -0.84 5.93 0.98
C ILE A 109 -1.38 7.35 0.84
N GLY A 110 -2.09 7.84 1.85
CA GLY A 110 -2.55 9.22 1.93
C GLY A 110 -3.45 9.45 3.13
N ASN A 111 -3.82 10.71 3.37
CA ASN A 111 -4.79 11.05 4.42
C ASN A 111 -6.20 10.93 3.87
N ASP A 112 -7.12 10.34 4.63
CA ASP A 112 -8.53 10.20 4.27
C ASP A 112 -8.77 9.59 2.87
N VAL A 113 -7.89 8.68 2.45
CA VAL A 113 -7.97 7.99 1.17
C VAL A 113 -8.93 6.80 1.22
N ASP A 114 -9.60 6.54 0.10
CA ASP A 114 -10.41 5.35 -0.05
C ASP A 114 -9.52 4.10 -0.21
N ASN A 115 -9.52 3.26 0.81
CA ASN A 115 -8.77 2.00 0.80
C ASN A 115 -9.46 0.89 -0.02
N THR A 116 -10.64 1.12 -0.60
CA THR A 116 -11.33 0.13 -1.46
C THR A 116 -10.88 0.19 -2.91
N THR A 117 -10.63 1.37 -3.48
CA THR A 117 -10.19 1.53 -4.88
C THR A 117 -8.95 0.69 -5.24
N PRO A 118 -7.91 0.57 -4.38
CA PRO A 118 -6.77 -0.30 -4.65
C PRO A 118 -7.12 -1.79 -4.86
N TRP A 119 -8.24 -2.25 -4.31
CA TRP A 119 -8.67 -3.64 -4.40
C TRP A 119 -9.38 -3.97 -5.71
N GLU A 120 -10.00 -3.01 -6.39
CA GLU A 120 -10.73 -3.21 -7.65
C GLU A 120 -9.92 -4.01 -8.69
N PRO A 121 -8.70 -3.57 -9.09
CA PRO A 121 -7.92 -4.30 -10.09
C PRO A 121 -7.49 -5.70 -9.60
N ILE A 122 -7.32 -5.90 -8.29
CA ILE A 122 -6.97 -7.19 -7.71
C ILE A 122 -8.17 -8.13 -7.79
N VAL A 123 -9.36 -7.67 -7.40
CA VAL A 123 -10.61 -8.42 -7.46
C VAL A 123 -10.92 -8.82 -8.91
N ASP A 124 -10.79 -7.90 -9.86
CA ASP A 124 -11.00 -8.17 -11.29
C ASP A 124 -10.01 -9.21 -11.83
N LYS A 125 -8.74 -9.10 -11.44
CA LYS A 125 -7.72 -10.07 -11.82
C LYS A 125 -7.99 -11.45 -11.22
N ILE A 126 -8.41 -11.52 -9.95
CA ILE A 126 -8.82 -12.77 -9.30
C ILE A 126 -9.99 -13.40 -10.06
N GLN A 127 -11.05 -12.64 -10.31
CA GLN A 127 -12.22 -13.14 -11.05
C GLN A 127 -11.83 -13.65 -12.44
N THR A 128 -11.00 -12.90 -13.16
CA THR A 128 -10.53 -13.29 -14.50
C THR A 128 -9.75 -14.60 -14.45
N ASN A 129 -8.84 -14.76 -13.49
CA ASN A 129 -8.07 -16.01 -13.34
C ASN A 129 -8.96 -17.19 -12.95
N LEU A 130 -9.88 -17.01 -11.99
CA LEU A 130 -10.79 -18.07 -11.59
C LEU A 130 -11.74 -18.49 -12.73
N ARG A 131 -12.23 -17.55 -13.54
CA ARG A 131 -13.02 -17.87 -14.75
C ARG A 131 -12.21 -18.73 -15.73
N ARG A 132 -10.92 -18.42 -15.94
CA ARG A 132 -10.04 -19.22 -16.81
C ARG A 132 -9.83 -20.63 -16.26
N TRP A 133 -9.55 -20.75 -14.97
CA TRP A 133 -9.38 -22.05 -14.32
C TRP A 133 -10.67 -22.89 -14.32
N ALA A 134 -11.83 -22.25 -14.20
CA ALA A 134 -13.12 -22.94 -14.23
C ALA A 134 -13.37 -23.67 -15.56
N MET A 135 -12.81 -23.19 -16.68
CA MET A 135 -12.92 -23.86 -17.98
C MET A 135 -12.21 -25.22 -18.02
N GLY A 136 -11.26 -25.46 -17.12
CA GLY A 136 -10.58 -26.75 -16.98
C GLY A 136 -11.37 -27.78 -16.16
N HIS A 137 -12.58 -27.45 -15.70
CA HIS A 137 -13.43 -28.30 -14.86
C HIS A 137 -12.68 -28.98 -13.69
N PRO A 138 -11.96 -28.22 -12.85
CA PRO A 138 -11.18 -28.79 -11.76
C PRO A 138 -12.06 -29.53 -10.75
N THR A 139 -11.49 -30.59 -10.16
CA THR A 139 -12.08 -31.29 -9.01
C THR A 139 -12.20 -30.37 -7.79
N LEU A 140 -12.94 -30.77 -6.77
CA LEU A 140 -13.10 -29.98 -5.55
C LEU A 140 -11.74 -29.69 -4.88
N ASP A 141 -10.86 -30.68 -4.79
CA ASP A 141 -9.48 -30.52 -4.31
C ASP A 141 -8.68 -29.56 -5.21
N GLY A 142 -8.82 -29.68 -6.54
CA GLY A 142 -8.18 -28.75 -7.47
C GLY A 142 -8.65 -27.31 -7.27
N LYS A 143 -9.96 -27.10 -7.06
CA LYS A 143 -10.53 -25.78 -6.78
C LYS A 143 -9.98 -25.17 -5.50
N LYS A 144 -9.84 -25.96 -4.43
CA LYS A 144 -9.20 -25.53 -3.17
C LYS A 144 -7.80 -24.99 -3.43
N LEU A 145 -6.96 -25.77 -4.11
CA LEU A 145 -5.58 -25.36 -4.41
C LEU A 145 -5.54 -24.10 -5.28
N ILE A 146 -6.41 -23.99 -6.27
CA ILE A 146 -6.52 -22.81 -7.14
C ILE A 146 -6.94 -21.57 -6.32
N ILE A 147 -7.88 -21.70 -5.39
CA ILE A 147 -8.29 -20.60 -4.50
C ILE A 147 -7.11 -20.13 -3.65
N GLN A 148 -6.38 -21.05 -3.01
CA GLN A 148 -5.21 -20.71 -2.20
C GLN A 148 -4.15 -19.98 -3.04
N MET A 149 -3.84 -20.51 -4.23
CA MET A 149 -2.85 -19.93 -5.14
C MET A 149 -3.26 -18.54 -5.67
N ILE A 150 -4.49 -18.40 -6.15
CA ILE A 150 -4.95 -17.18 -6.82
C ILE A 150 -5.48 -16.16 -5.80
N VAL A 151 -6.49 -16.51 -5.02
CA VAL A 151 -7.13 -15.59 -4.08
C VAL A 151 -6.18 -15.30 -2.92
N GLY A 152 -5.62 -16.35 -2.31
CA GLY A 152 -4.66 -16.20 -1.22
C GLY A 152 -3.41 -15.44 -1.69
N GLY A 153 -2.77 -15.90 -2.77
CA GLY A 153 -1.55 -15.28 -3.29
C GLY A 153 -1.70 -13.81 -3.67
N MET A 154 -2.82 -13.40 -4.27
CA MET A 154 -3.02 -12.01 -4.72
C MET A 154 -3.48 -11.05 -3.63
N THR A 155 -4.06 -11.55 -2.53
CA THR A 155 -4.63 -10.69 -1.48
C THR A 155 -3.65 -10.41 -0.35
N GLN A 156 -2.67 -11.30 -0.10
CA GLN A 156 -1.76 -11.23 1.05
C GLN A 156 -1.03 -9.89 1.19
N TYR A 157 -0.44 -9.40 0.09
CA TYR A 157 0.39 -8.19 0.13
C TYR A 157 -0.41 -6.95 0.55
N LEU A 158 -1.49 -6.65 -0.17
CA LEU A 158 -2.29 -5.46 0.10
C LEU A 158 -3.00 -5.54 1.46
N THR A 159 -3.45 -6.74 1.86
CA THR A 159 -4.00 -6.98 3.21
C THR A 159 -3.00 -6.60 4.29
N LYS A 160 -1.72 -6.97 4.11
CA LYS A 160 -0.70 -6.68 5.11
C LYS A 160 -0.35 -5.20 5.20
N VAL A 161 -0.30 -4.51 4.06
CA VAL A 161 0.19 -3.12 3.99
C VAL A 161 -0.91 -2.09 4.27
N GLN A 162 -2.15 -2.35 3.84
CA GLN A 162 -3.27 -1.39 3.94
C GLN A 162 -4.52 -1.94 4.63
N GLY A 163 -4.50 -3.23 5.01
CA GLY A 163 -5.70 -3.90 5.48
C GLY A 163 -6.64 -4.27 4.34
N MET A 164 -7.65 -5.09 4.67
CA MET A 164 -8.72 -5.47 3.75
C MET A 164 -10.04 -4.90 4.29
N PRO A 165 -10.69 -3.97 3.57
CA PRO A 165 -12.02 -3.50 3.95
C PRO A 165 -13.04 -4.64 3.98
N LYS A 166 -14.01 -4.59 4.91
CA LYS A 166 -14.98 -5.68 5.10
C LYS A 166 -15.84 -5.96 3.85
N GLY A 167 -16.13 -4.92 3.06
CA GLY A 167 -16.82 -5.07 1.78
C GLY A 167 -16.01 -5.90 0.77
N ILE A 168 -14.69 -5.70 0.71
CA ILE A 168 -13.79 -6.46 -0.15
C ILE A 168 -13.69 -7.91 0.32
N GLU A 169 -13.54 -8.14 1.62
CA GLU A 169 -13.52 -9.47 2.22
C GLU A 169 -14.80 -10.25 1.86
N THR A 170 -15.96 -9.61 2.03
CA THR A 170 -17.27 -10.18 1.71
C THR A 170 -17.39 -10.52 0.22
N ALA A 171 -16.92 -9.62 -0.66
CA ALA A 171 -16.91 -9.86 -2.11
C ALA A 171 -16.02 -11.04 -2.50
N LEU A 172 -14.82 -11.15 -1.91
CA LEU A 172 -13.89 -12.26 -2.15
C LEU A 172 -14.46 -13.59 -1.67
N ILE A 173 -15.11 -13.64 -0.51
CA ILE A 173 -15.81 -14.82 -0.02
C ILE A 173 -16.91 -15.23 -1.01
N GLY A 174 -17.69 -14.27 -1.53
CA GLY A 174 -18.70 -14.52 -2.56
C GLY A 174 -18.10 -15.13 -3.85
N ILE A 175 -16.97 -14.58 -4.31
CA ILE A 175 -16.24 -15.08 -5.49
C ILE A 175 -15.74 -16.51 -5.26
N VAL A 176 -15.15 -16.79 -4.10
CA VAL A 176 -14.66 -18.14 -3.72
C VAL A 176 -15.81 -19.15 -3.71
N ARG A 177 -16.94 -18.80 -3.09
CA ARG A 177 -18.13 -19.67 -3.07
C ARG A 177 -18.65 -19.96 -4.47
N LYS A 178 -18.75 -18.93 -5.31
CA LYS A 178 -19.20 -19.09 -6.70
C LYS A 178 -18.25 -20.00 -7.49
N PHE A 179 -16.94 -19.89 -7.28
CA PHE A 179 -15.97 -20.75 -7.96
C PHE A 179 -16.06 -22.23 -7.49
N LEU A 180 -16.21 -22.45 -6.18
CA LEU A 180 -16.37 -23.80 -5.60
C LEU A 180 -17.61 -24.51 -6.13
N TRP A 181 -18.75 -23.83 -6.07
CA TRP A 181 -20.06 -24.46 -6.29
C TRP A 181 -20.66 -24.20 -7.68
N GLY A 182 -20.05 -23.34 -8.50
CA GLY A 182 -20.59 -22.96 -9.80
C GLY A 182 -21.90 -22.18 -9.66
N ASP A 183 -22.89 -22.52 -10.50
CA ASP A 183 -24.21 -21.88 -10.54
C ASP A 183 -25.22 -22.48 -9.54
N ALA A 184 -24.76 -23.26 -8.57
CA ALA A 184 -25.63 -23.80 -7.52
C ALA A 184 -26.29 -22.64 -6.73
N ARG A 185 -27.63 -22.54 -6.82
CA ARG A 185 -28.44 -21.50 -6.15
C ARG A 185 -28.24 -21.46 -4.63
N THR A 186 -28.00 -22.62 -4.04
CA THR A 186 -27.74 -22.78 -2.60
C THR A 186 -26.46 -23.58 -2.44
N PRO A 187 -25.42 -23.00 -1.81
CA PRO A 187 -24.20 -23.73 -1.52
C PRO A 187 -24.52 -24.96 -0.66
N PRO A 188 -24.07 -26.17 -1.06
CA PRO A 188 -24.44 -27.40 -0.39
C PRO A 188 -23.87 -27.52 1.02
N ILE A 189 -22.81 -26.75 1.34
CA ILE A 189 -22.14 -26.76 2.64
C ILE A 189 -21.94 -25.30 3.10
N ALA A 190 -22.21 -25.03 4.38
CA ALA A 190 -21.91 -23.73 4.97
C ALA A 190 -20.39 -23.53 5.15
N LEU A 191 -19.94 -22.28 5.10
CA LEU A 191 -18.50 -21.93 5.12
C LEU A 191 -17.77 -22.49 6.34
N GLU A 192 -18.39 -22.47 7.51
CA GLU A 192 -17.81 -22.97 8.75
C GLU A 192 -17.43 -24.46 8.68
N TYR A 193 -18.27 -25.30 8.06
CA TYR A 193 -17.97 -26.72 7.86
C TYR A 193 -16.99 -26.92 6.71
N LEU A 194 -17.02 -26.05 5.69
CA LEU A 194 -16.09 -26.11 4.56
C LEU A 194 -14.63 -25.96 5.03
N TYR A 195 -14.39 -25.09 6.01
CA TYR A 195 -13.06 -24.87 6.59
C TYR A 195 -12.62 -25.95 7.59
N GLY A 196 -13.47 -26.94 7.87
CA GLY A 196 -13.12 -28.06 8.75
C GLY A 196 -12.14 -29.04 8.10
N MET A 197 -11.60 -29.95 8.92
CA MET A 197 -10.76 -31.04 8.44
C MET A 197 -11.56 -31.98 7.53
N LYS A 198 -10.86 -32.61 6.57
CA LYS A 198 -11.48 -33.64 5.71
C LYS A 198 -12.19 -34.76 6.47
N GLU A 199 -11.68 -35.12 7.64
CA GLU A 199 -12.23 -36.17 8.52
C GLU A 199 -13.63 -35.81 9.06
N ASP A 200 -13.91 -34.52 9.21
CA ASP A 200 -15.19 -33.98 9.72
C ASP A 200 -16.14 -33.54 8.59
N GLY A 201 -15.81 -33.87 7.33
CA GLY A 201 -16.60 -33.50 6.16
C GLY A 201 -16.27 -32.12 5.56
N GLY A 202 -15.19 -31.48 6.02
CA GLY A 202 -14.65 -30.25 5.42
C GLY A 202 -13.74 -30.52 4.23
N ILE A 203 -13.13 -29.47 3.67
CA ILE A 203 -12.17 -29.59 2.55
C ILE A 203 -10.74 -29.27 2.97
N ASP A 204 -10.51 -28.82 4.20
CA ASP A 204 -9.17 -28.41 4.65
C ASP A 204 -8.26 -29.58 5.04
#